data_AF-A0A957IQX4-F1
#
_entry.id   AF-A0A957IQX4-F1
#
_cell.length_a   1.000
_cell.length_b   1.000
_cell.length_c   1.000
_cell.angle_alpha   90.00
_cell.angle_beta   90.00
_cell.angle_gamma   90.00
#
_symmetry.space_group_name_H-M   'P 1'
#
loop_
_entity.id
_entity.type
_entity.pdbx_description
1 polymer ?
#
loop_
_entity_poly.entity_id
_entity_poly.type
_entity_poly.pdbx_seq_one_letter_code
_entity_poly.pdbx_strand_id
1 'polypeptide(L)'
;KTQPIWLTKGTVPQTENYSIIQPEVPVPNHPLGGKNKAFLDTLAAADVILIAGEAESHCVLETVEDLVEDFSGKPEQLQKIYFLRDCTSPVIHPDIDFHGLALKQFAGFAQQGVNFINSTDAVPF
;
A
#
# COMPACT_ATOMS: atom_id res chain seq x y z
N LYS A 1 -12.93 22.23 1.09
CA LYS A 1 -13.48 21.27 0.11
C LYS A 1 -12.33 20.42 -0.38
N THR A 2 -12.42 19.10 -0.27
CA THR A 2 -11.44 18.18 -0.86
C THR A 2 -12.06 17.54 -2.10
N GLN A 3 -11.25 17.25 -3.11
CA GLN A 3 -11.68 16.57 -4.33
C GLN A 3 -11.00 15.20 -4.36
N PRO A 4 -11.74 14.08 -4.39
CA PRO A 4 -11.13 12.77 -4.55
C PRO A 4 -10.44 12.64 -5.91
N ILE A 5 -9.30 11.96 -5.91
CA ILE A 5 -8.57 11.52 -7.11
C ILE A 5 -8.84 10.03 -7.27
N TRP A 6 -9.24 9.62 -8.48
CA TRP A 6 -9.48 8.22 -8.81
C TRP A 6 -8.29 7.69 -9.60
N LEU A 7 -7.68 6.60 -9.13
CA LEU A 7 -6.62 5.90 -9.83
C LEU A 7 -7.11 4.48 -10.16
N THR A 8 -6.89 4.05 -11.39
CA THR A 8 -7.28 2.72 -11.87
C THR A 8 -6.02 1.90 -12.13
N LYS A 9 -6.05 0.62 -11.75
CA LYS A 9 -4.96 -0.36 -11.96
C LYS A 9 -5.51 -1.64 -12.61
N GLY A 10 -4.64 -2.49 -13.15
CA GLY A 10 -5.03 -3.77 -13.75
C GLY A 10 -5.60 -3.65 -15.17
N THR A 11 -5.30 -2.56 -15.87
CA THR A 11 -5.79 -2.31 -17.24
C THR A 11 -4.80 -2.76 -18.33
N VAL A 12 -3.62 -3.25 -17.95
CA VAL A 12 -2.57 -3.71 -18.86
C VAL A 12 -2.61 -5.23 -18.93
N PRO A 13 -3.11 -5.84 -20.02
CA PRO A 13 -3.36 -7.30 -20.05
C PRO A 13 -2.12 -8.18 -19.86
N GLN A 14 -0.92 -7.63 -20.04
CA GLN A 14 0.34 -8.37 -19.95
C GLN A 14 0.84 -8.58 -18.51
N THR A 15 0.21 -7.97 -17.49
CA THR A 15 0.69 -8.05 -16.10
C THR A 15 -0.46 -7.95 -15.10
N GLU A 16 -0.28 -8.60 -13.95
CA GLU A 16 -1.06 -8.30 -12.75
C GLU A 16 -0.60 -6.97 -12.15
N ASN A 17 -1.46 -6.34 -11.36
CA ASN A 17 -1.26 -5.02 -10.80
C ASN A 17 -2.03 -4.90 -9.48
N TYR A 18 -1.60 -5.65 -8.46
CA TYR A 18 -2.18 -5.57 -7.12
C TYR A 18 -1.89 -4.23 -6.45
N SER A 19 -0.63 -3.83 -6.41
CA SER A 19 -0.25 -2.50 -5.94
C SER A 19 -0.80 -1.40 -6.85
N ILE A 20 -1.20 -0.28 -6.28
CA ILE A 20 -1.54 0.92 -7.05
C ILE A 20 -0.28 1.70 -7.51
N ILE A 21 0.89 1.37 -6.97
CA ILE A 21 2.15 2.06 -7.26
C ILE A 21 2.77 1.58 -8.57
N GLN A 22 2.84 0.26 -8.80
CA GLN A 22 3.41 -0.32 -10.01
C GLN A 22 2.83 -1.70 -10.34
N PRO A 23 2.92 -2.16 -11.61
CA PRO A 23 2.59 -3.54 -11.96
C PRO A 23 3.58 -4.53 -11.36
N GLU A 24 3.13 -5.77 -11.15
CA GLU A 24 3.93 -6.90 -10.65
C GLU A 24 5.17 -7.14 -11.54
N VAL A 25 4.94 -7.14 -12.85
CA VAL A 25 6.00 -7.26 -13.85
C VAL A 25 5.98 -5.99 -14.71
N PRO A 26 7.10 -5.24 -14.78
CA PRO A 26 7.20 -4.10 -15.66
C PRO A 26 6.91 -4.49 -17.11
N VAL A 27 6.16 -3.64 -17.81
CA VAL A 27 5.81 -3.81 -19.23
C VAL A 27 6.51 -2.71 -20.03
N PRO A 28 7.69 -2.98 -20.60
CA PRO A 28 8.43 -1.98 -21.36
C PRO A 28 7.58 -1.38 -22.48
N ASN A 29 7.74 -0.08 -22.70
CA ASN A 29 7.03 0.70 -23.72
C ASN A 29 5.51 0.86 -23.52
N HIS A 30 4.93 0.38 -22.40
CA HIS A 30 3.55 0.67 -22.03
C HIS A 30 3.49 1.88 -21.06
N PRO A 31 2.61 2.89 -21.28
CA PRO A 31 2.55 4.08 -20.41
C PRO A 31 2.25 3.77 -18.94
N LEU A 32 1.48 2.71 -18.68
CA LEU A 32 1.15 2.18 -17.34
C LEU A 32 1.99 0.94 -16.98
N GLY A 33 3.06 0.66 -17.72
CA GLY A 33 3.89 -0.52 -17.55
C GLY A 33 4.98 -0.37 -16.49
N GLY A 34 4.95 0.68 -15.69
CA GLY A 34 5.94 0.93 -14.66
C GLY A 34 5.39 1.79 -13.54
N LYS A 35 6.28 2.15 -12.63
CA LYS A 35 5.98 2.88 -11.40
C LYS A 35 5.32 4.23 -11.64
N ASN A 36 4.20 4.48 -10.96
CA ASN A 36 3.45 5.73 -10.96
C ASN A 36 4.13 6.78 -10.07
N LYS A 37 5.24 7.34 -10.57
CA LYS A 37 6.05 8.34 -9.86
C LYS A 37 5.26 9.56 -9.43
N ALA A 38 4.34 10.04 -10.25
CA ALA A 38 3.52 11.22 -9.91
C ALA A 38 2.65 10.98 -8.66
N PHE A 39 2.10 9.77 -8.51
CA PHE A 39 1.35 9.41 -7.32
C PHE A 39 2.27 9.22 -6.10
N LEU A 40 3.42 8.58 -6.28
CA LEU A 40 4.43 8.48 -5.22
C LEU A 40 4.91 9.84 -4.72
N ASP A 41 5.17 10.79 -5.61
CA ASP A 41 5.57 12.15 -5.25
C ASP A 41 4.47 12.85 -4.45
N THR A 42 3.20 12.61 -4.79
CA THR A 42 2.04 13.11 -4.03
C THR A 42 2.03 12.53 -2.62
N LEU A 43 2.25 11.22 -2.47
CA LEU A 43 2.33 10.56 -1.17
C LEU A 43 3.55 11.04 -0.37
N ALA A 44 4.70 11.20 -1.02
CA ALA A 44 5.95 11.68 -0.41
C ALA A 44 5.83 13.13 0.09
N ALA A 45 4.98 13.95 -0.52
CA ALA A 45 4.71 15.32 -0.08
C ALA A 45 3.65 15.43 1.04
N ALA A 46 2.87 14.38 1.30
CA ALA A 46 1.87 14.39 2.36
C ALA A 46 2.51 14.36 3.76
N ASP A 47 1.90 15.03 4.73
CA ASP A 47 2.30 14.97 6.15
C ASP A 47 1.91 13.63 6.79
N VAL A 48 0.79 13.05 6.34
CA VAL A 48 0.19 11.80 6.83
C VAL A 48 -0.40 11.01 5.67
N ILE A 49 -0.21 9.69 5.68
CA ILE A 49 -0.80 8.75 4.73
C ILE A 49 -1.62 7.73 5.53
N LEU A 50 -2.93 7.71 5.34
CA LEU A 50 -3.82 6.70 5.91
C LEU A 50 -4.14 5.63 4.86
N ILE A 51 -3.98 4.35 5.22
CA ILE A 51 -4.24 3.21 4.34
C ILE A 51 -5.34 2.34 4.94
N ALA A 52 -6.37 2.09 4.15
CA ALA A 52 -7.51 1.24 4.47
C ALA A 52 -8.08 0.64 3.17
N GLY A 53 -8.94 -0.37 3.28
CA GLY A 53 -9.63 -0.99 2.15
C GLY A 53 -9.27 -2.45 1.92
N GLU A 54 -9.49 -2.92 0.69
CA GLU A 54 -9.47 -4.34 0.36
C GLU A 54 -8.74 -4.66 -0.95
N ALA A 55 -8.17 -5.86 -1.10
CA ALA A 55 -7.99 -6.84 -0.02
C ALA A 55 -6.72 -6.56 0.77
N GLU A 56 -6.81 -6.66 2.10
CA GLU A 56 -5.68 -6.56 3.04
C GLU A 56 -4.49 -7.40 2.57
N SER A 57 -4.78 -8.64 2.18
CA SER A 57 -3.78 -9.64 1.85
C SER A 57 -3.21 -9.57 0.44
N HIS A 58 -3.72 -8.66 -0.41
CA HIS A 58 -3.30 -8.53 -1.81
C HIS A 58 -3.08 -7.05 -2.13
N CYS A 59 -4.06 -6.38 -2.75
CA CYS A 59 -3.95 -4.99 -3.21
C CYS A 59 -3.38 -4.04 -2.15
N VAL A 60 -3.84 -4.17 -0.91
CA VAL A 60 -3.40 -3.32 0.19
C VAL A 60 -1.98 -3.70 0.62
N LEU A 61 -1.70 -4.99 0.86
CA LEU A 61 -0.37 -5.49 1.19
C LEU A 61 0.68 -5.04 0.18
N GLU A 62 0.46 -5.33 -1.10
CA GLU A 62 1.39 -5.02 -2.19
C GLU A 62 1.60 -3.50 -2.36
N THR A 63 0.56 -2.71 -2.12
CA THR A 63 0.70 -1.24 -2.11
C THR A 63 1.61 -0.78 -0.96
N VAL A 64 1.45 -1.35 0.24
CA VAL A 64 2.28 -0.98 1.39
C VAL A 64 3.72 -1.46 1.18
N GLU A 65 3.92 -2.64 0.60
CA GLU A 65 5.23 -3.19 0.27
C GLU A 65 6.01 -2.26 -0.68
N ASP A 66 5.39 -1.86 -1.80
CA ASP A 66 6.00 -0.92 -2.73
C ASP A 66 6.37 0.43 -2.06
N LEU A 67 5.50 0.94 -1.18
CA LEU A 67 5.79 2.17 -0.43
C LEU A 67 6.97 1.99 0.53
N VAL A 68 7.03 0.85 1.23
CA VAL A 68 8.14 0.52 2.13
C VAL A 68 9.45 0.42 1.35
N GLU A 69 9.43 -0.20 0.18
CA GLU A 69 10.59 -0.30 -0.71
C GLU A 69 11.04 1.07 -1.23
N ASP A 70 10.12 1.89 -1.75
CA ASP A 70 10.42 3.23 -2.30
C ASP A 70 10.91 4.23 -1.24
N PHE A 71 10.43 4.05 -0.01
CA PHE A 71 10.82 4.88 1.14
C PHE A 71 11.91 4.22 2.00
N SER A 72 12.51 3.12 1.54
CA SER A 72 13.61 2.47 2.22
C SER A 72 14.77 3.44 2.48
N GLY A 73 15.29 3.43 3.71
CA GLY A 73 16.33 4.35 4.16
C GLY A 73 15.86 5.77 4.47
N LYS A 74 14.55 6.05 4.43
CA LYS A 74 13.94 7.35 4.76
C LYS A 74 12.92 7.19 5.90
N PRO A 75 13.36 7.05 7.17
CA PRO A 75 12.47 6.78 8.29
C PRO A 75 11.31 7.77 8.41
N GLU A 76 11.53 9.04 8.09
CA GLU A 76 10.52 10.10 8.12
C GLU A 76 9.37 9.86 7.12
N GLN A 77 9.65 9.20 5.99
CA GLN A 77 8.64 8.87 4.99
C GLN A 77 7.81 7.64 5.41
N LEU A 78 8.43 6.69 6.11
CA LEU A 78 7.75 5.49 6.63
C LEU A 78 6.87 5.83 7.84
N GLN A 79 7.36 6.69 8.73
CA GLN A 79 6.69 7.09 9.98
C GLN A 79 5.41 7.90 9.78
N LYS A 80 5.15 8.40 8.58
CA LYS A 80 3.87 9.04 8.25
C LYS A 80 2.84 8.10 7.64
N ILE A 81 3.18 6.83 7.43
CA ILE A 81 2.22 5.81 6.97
C ILE A 81 1.51 5.23 8.19
N TYR A 82 0.18 5.29 8.16
CA TYR A 82 -0.73 4.76 9.17
C TYR A 82 -1.69 3.78 8.52
N PHE A 83 -1.48 2.51 8.78
CA PHE A 83 -2.32 1.41 8.36
C PHE A 83 -3.46 1.18 9.35
N LEU A 84 -4.70 1.20 8.88
CA LEU A 84 -5.90 1.03 9.71
C LEU A 84 -6.34 -0.44 9.74
N ARG A 85 -5.92 -1.17 10.79
CA ARG A 85 -6.16 -2.63 10.92
C ARG A 85 -7.62 -3.04 10.92
N ASP A 86 -8.47 -2.22 11.53
CA ASP A 86 -9.92 -2.45 11.66
C ASP A 86 -10.71 -1.94 10.45
N CYS A 87 -10.02 -1.36 9.46
CA CYS A 87 -10.58 -0.84 8.21
C CYS A 87 -10.01 -1.58 6.99
N THR A 88 -9.50 -2.79 7.18
CA THR A 88 -9.04 -3.70 6.13
C THR A 88 -9.62 -5.09 6.34
N SER A 89 -9.75 -5.86 5.26
CA SER A 89 -10.09 -7.28 5.36
C SER A 89 -9.35 -8.13 4.33
N PRO A 90 -8.88 -9.33 4.69
CA PRO A 90 -8.15 -10.21 3.79
C PRO A 90 -9.10 -11.01 2.88
N VAL A 91 -8.58 -11.51 1.76
CA VAL A 91 -9.23 -12.61 1.01
C VAL A 91 -9.21 -13.87 1.88
N ILE A 92 -10.36 -14.55 2.00
CA ILE A 92 -10.48 -15.83 2.72
C ILE A 92 -10.40 -16.99 1.72
N HIS A 93 -9.53 -17.97 1.99
CA HIS A 93 -9.34 -19.16 1.17
C HIS A 93 -9.35 -20.42 2.05
N PRO A 94 -9.92 -21.56 1.60
CA PRO A 94 -10.05 -22.77 2.41
C PRO A 94 -8.70 -23.37 2.85
N ASP A 95 -7.70 -23.32 1.96
CA ASP A 95 -6.42 -24.00 2.19
C ASP A 95 -5.24 -23.06 2.50
N ILE A 96 -5.41 -21.75 2.28
CA ILE A 96 -4.32 -20.77 2.33
C ILE A 96 -4.69 -19.68 3.31
N ASP A 97 -3.86 -19.52 4.35
CA ASP A 97 -4.01 -18.44 5.32
C ASP A 97 -3.38 -17.14 4.80
N PHE A 98 -4.08 -16.49 3.87
CA PHE A 98 -3.65 -15.20 3.33
C PHE A 98 -3.56 -14.10 4.39
N HIS A 99 -4.41 -14.15 5.42
CA HIS A 99 -4.35 -13.18 6.51
C HIS A 99 -3.07 -13.34 7.33
N GLY A 100 -2.73 -14.57 7.73
CA GLY A 100 -1.48 -14.86 8.44
C GLY A 100 -0.24 -14.48 7.64
N LEU A 101 -0.24 -14.70 6.32
CA LEU A 101 0.83 -14.25 5.43
C LEU A 101 0.97 -12.73 5.41
N ALA A 102 -0.15 -12.00 5.30
CA ALA A 102 -0.15 -10.53 5.31
C ALA A 102 0.33 -9.97 6.66
N LEU A 103 -0.18 -10.50 7.77
CA LEU A 103 0.23 -10.10 9.11
C LEU A 103 1.73 -10.32 9.36
N LYS A 104 2.30 -11.39 8.80
CA LYS A 104 3.75 -11.65 8.89
C LYS A 104 4.55 -10.56 8.18
N GLN A 105 4.14 -10.13 6.99
CA GLN A 105 4.80 -9.04 6.27
C GLN A 105 4.63 -7.70 7.00
N PHE A 106 3.42 -7.40 7.46
CA PHE A 106 3.11 -6.20 8.24
C PHE A 106 3.95 -6.07 9.51
N ALA A 107 4.26 -7.18 10.19
CA ALA A 107 5.18 -7.16 11.33
C ALA A 107 6.59 -6.68 10.92
N GLY A 108 7.06 -7.04 9.71
CA GLY A 108 8.31 -6.53 9.14
C GLY A 108 8.22 -5.05 8.78
N PHE A 109 7.10 -4.59 8.20
CA PHE A 109 6.90 -3.18 7.86
C PHE A 109 6.82 -2.29 9.11
N ALA A 110 6.21 -2.80 10.19
CA ALA A 110 6.16 -2.12 11.48
C ALA A 110 7.57 -1.91 12.07
N GLN A 111 8.46 -2.88 11.92
CA GLN A 111 9.87 -2.74 12.35
C GLN A 111 10.63 -1.68 11.55
N GLN A 112 10.20 -1.39 10.32
CA GLN A 112 10.79 -0.36 9.47
C GLN A 112 10.22 1.04 9.77
N GLY A 113 9.15 1.14 10.55
CA GLY A 113 8.58 2.41 11.02
C GLY A 113 7.16 2.72 10.53
N VAL A 114 6.52 1.82 9.79
CA VAL A 114 5.09 1.97 9.45
C VAL A 114 4.23 1.82 10.69
N ASN A 115 3.29 2.73 10.90
CA ASN A 115 2.38 2.66 12.04
C ASN A 115 1.17 1.80 11.69
N PHE A 116 0.82 0.88 12.58
CA PHE A 116 -0.39 0.07 12.48
C PHE A 116 -1.30 0.39 13.67
N ILE A 117 -2.46 0.99 13.38
CA ILE A 117 -3.41 1.50 14.36
C ILE A 117 -4.82 0.99 14.06
N ASN A 118 -5.75 1.18 14.99
CA ASN A 118 -7.19 1.10 14.73
C ASN A 118 -7.74 2.50 14.43
N SER A 119 -8.88 2.57 13.74
CA SER A 119 -9.58 3.80 13.38
C SER A 119 -10.01 4.66 14.57
N THR A 120 -10.06 4.07 15.77
CA THR A 120 -10.42 4.73 17.03
C THR A 120 -9.22 5.15 17.88
N ASP A 121 -8.00 4.82 17.47
CA ASP A 121 -6.81 5.18 18.23
C ASP A 121 -6.56 6.69 18.15
N ALA A 122 -6.02 7.28 19.22
CA ALA A 122 -5.61 8.67 19.19
C ALA A 122 -4.40 8.83 18.27
N VAL A 123 -4.51 9.75 17.30
CA VAL A 123 -3.45 10.07 16.35
C VAL A 123 -2.75 11.38 16.72
N PRO A 124 -1.46 11.55 16.38
CA PRO A 124 -0.68 12.72 16.79
C PRO A 124 -0.92 13.97 15.91
N PHE A 125 -1.99 13.99 15.10
CA PHE A 125 -2.30 15.04 14.13
C PHE A 125 -3.77 15.46 14.18
#